data_AF-A0A965FEJ7-F1
#
_entry.id   AF-A0A965FEJ7-F1
#
_cell.length_a   1.000
_cell.length_b   1.000
_cell.length_c   1.000
_cell.angle_alpha   90.00
_cell.angle_beta   90.00
_cell.angle_gamma   90.00
#
_symmetry.space_group_name_H-M   'P 1'
#
loop_
_entity.id
_entity.type
_entity.pdbx_description
1 polymer ?
#
loop_
_entity_poly.entity_id
_entity_poly.type
_entity_poly.pdbx_seq_one_letter_code
_entity_poly.pdbx_strand_id
1 'polypeptide(L)'
;VVHATGDRLVSSLPAYSNRGTETDDWSKRVGDHHDGVELFHLDSAGKPTKAMTDRALLAMNHESSADAHFFHPNGQTSNGVSGKKYDQFGQWDLGVRPGAEALKEINHHGVSIVEINKGSSGWTYKLDSAFNRRINPHTVMKIAGPAADLAAIKALLATKYDPSGATSRGTLNNCGTGITPWGTFLTCEENWATYFTIPKGGVAPDARMTQTRARYGVQNTATSATATTSRTQGWHTVTDTPDTEMRFSRWDVSSKGATEKDDFRNEPQTFGYVVEIDPTNPTSQPVKRTGMGRLAHEAAVHGKLVAGQPVTFYMGCDSRNEYIYKWVSAKTWDPADATGGLAAGDKYLNEGKLYVAKFNSDGTGSWAELSITNPLISGYTTFKFNSQAEIFVFTRLAADAVGATKMDRPEWGAVNPANGEVYFSLTNNSAANRTPTTVNAANPRSYADPDGRMGSGNP
;
A
#
# COMPACT_ATOMS: atom_id res chain seq x y z
N VAL A 1 -19.88 -17.39 -6.49
CA VAL A 1 -18.52 -17.14 -5.97
C VAL A 1 -17.55 -17.42 -7.10
N VAL A 2 -16.69 -16.47 -7.47
CA VAL A 2 -15.68 -16.68 -8.52
C VAL A 2 -14.44 -17.38 -7.96
N HIS A 3 -13.90 -16.88 -6.85
CA HIS A 3 -12.96 -17.55 -5.93
C HIS A 3 -13.08 -16.92 -4.54
N ALA A 4 -12.53 -17.55 -3.51
CA ALA A 4 -12.55 -17.13 -2.10
C ALA A 4 -11.17 -17.25 -1.44
N THR A 5 -11.00 -16.64 -0.27
CA THR A 5 -9.80 -16.81 0.58
C THR A 5 -9.42 -18.28 0.70
N GLY A 6 -8.14 -18.59 0.51
CA GLY A 6 -7.61 -19.95 0.67
C GLY A 6 -7.75 -20.86 -0.55
N ASP A 7 -8.54 -20.48 -1.55
CA ASP A 7 -8.63 -21.21 -2.82
C ASP A 7 -7.23 -21.41 -3.39
N ARG A 8 -6.89 -22.66 -3.71
CA ARG A 8 -5.59 -23.02 -4.27
C ARG A 8 -5.48 -22.50 -5.70
N LEU A 9 -4.32 -21.98 -6.06
CA LEU A 9 -4.01 -21.56 -7.43
C LEU A 9 -3.44 -22.69 -8.29
N VAL A 10 -2.94 -23.74 -7.63
CA VAL A 10 -2.33 -24.94 -8.23
C VAL A 10 -2.95 -26.20 -7.65
N SER A 11 -3.18 -27.22 -8.48
CA SER A 11 -3.77 -28.51 -8.08
C SER A 11 -2.86 -29.37 -7.22
N SER A 12 -1.56 -29.07 -7.18
CA SER A 12 -0.58 -29.76 -6.33
C SER A 12 -0.80 -29.50 -4.83
N LEU A 13 -1.50 -28.42 -4.46
CA LEU A 13 -1.96 -28.20 -3.09
C LEU A 13 -3.34 -28.82 -2.89
N PRO A 14 -3.69 -29.33 -1.70
CA PRO A 14 -5.06 -29.74 -1.42
C PRO A 14 -6.02 -28.55 -1.44
N ALA A 15 -7.30 -28.81 -1.76
CA ALA A 15 -8.35 -27.82 -1.61
C ALA A 15 -8.41 -27.30 -0.16
N TYR A 16 -8.77 -26.04 0.02
CA TYR A 16 -8.88 -25.45 1.36
C TYR A 16 -9.91 -26.24 2.18
N SER A 17 -9.48 -26.73 3.33
CA SER A 17 -10.30 -27.54 4.24
C SER A 17 -11.38 -26.74 4.94
N ASN A 18 -11.26 -25.41 4.95
CA ASN A 18 -12.04 -24.50 5.80
C ASN A 18 -11.91 -24.81 7.30
N ARG A 19 -10.78 -25.42 7.70
CA ARG A 19 -10.45 -25.80 9.08
C ARG A 19 -9.09 -25.27 9.53
N GLY A 20 -8.40 -24.51 8.68
CA GLY A 20 -7.06 -23.99 8.95
C GLY A 20 -5.95 -25.04 9.02
N THR A 21 -6.23 -26.30 8.65
CA THR A 21 -5.29 -27.44 8.79
C THR A 21 -4.21 -27.48 7.71
N GLU A 22 -4.20 -26.51 6.81
CA GLU A 22 -3.23 -26.38 5.72
C GLU A 22 -1.83 -26.19 6.30
N THR A 23 -0.90 -27.03 5.83
CA THR A 23 0.51 -27.02 6.21
C THR A 23 1.38 -26.19 5.26
N ASP A 24 0.82 -25.73 4.15
CA ASP A 24 1.49 -24.78 3.25
C ASP A 24 1.49 -23.36 3.82
N ASP A 25 2.42 -22.54 3.32
CA ASP A 25 2.64 -21.17 3.77
C ASP A 25 1.68 -20.15 3.13
N TRP A 26 0.64 -20.60 2.42
CA TRP A 26 -0.32 -19.75 1.70
C TRP A 26 0.21 -19.02 0.44
N SER A 27 1.47 -19.23 0.05
CA SER A 27 2.08 -18.54 -1.11
C SER A 27 1.46 -18.92 -2.47
N LYS A 28 0.69 -20.01 -2.54
CA LYS A 28 -0.01 -20.48 -3.75
C LYS A 28 -1.52 -20.61 -3.54
N ARG A 29 -2.06 -19.89 -2.56
CA ARG A 29 -3.50 -19.74 -2.32
C ARG A 29 -3.93 -18.32 -2.54
N VAL A 30 -5.20 -18.07 -2.82
CA VAL A 30 -5.81 -16.74 -2.75
C VAL A 30 -5.63 -16.17 -1.34
N GLY A 31 -5.26 -14.89 -1.23
CA GLY A 31 -5.05 -14.21 0.05
C GLY A 31 -6.36 -13.95 0.81
N ASP A 32 -6.31 -13.12 1.84
CA ASP A 32 -7.48 -12.84 2.69
C ASP A 32 -7.90 -11.37 2.64
N HIS A 33 -9.16 -11.12 3.00
CA HIS A 33 -9.79 -9.80 2.96
C HIS A 33 -9.61 -9.17 1.58
N HIS A 34 -10.27 -9.79 0.59
CA HIS A 34 -10.34 -9.29 -0.77
C HIS A 34 -10.78 -7.82 -0.77
N ASP A 35 -10.04 -6.97 -1.47
CA ASP A 35 -10.34 -5.55 -1.58
C ASP A 35 -10.39 -5.15 -3.07
N GLY A 36 -9.68 -4.09 -3.46
CA GLY A 36 -9.72 -3.56 -4.81
C GLY A 36 -9.40 -4.61 -5.87
N VAL A 37 -10.14 -4.54 -6.96
CA VAL A 37 -10.16 -5.57 -8.01
C VAL A 37 -10.27 -4.94 -9.38
N GLU A 38 -9.51 -5.47 -10.33
CA GLU A 38 -9.53 -5.06 -11.73
C GLU A 38 -9.62 -6.27 -12.66
N LEU A 39 -10.29 -6.10 -13.80
CA LEU A 39 -10.51 -7.14 -14.79
C LEU A 39 -9.74 -6.84 -16.08
N PHE A 40 -8.93 -7.79 -16.53
CA PHE A 40 -8.12 -7.69 -17.75
C PHE A 40 -8.55 -8.75 -18.76
N HIS A 41 -9.26 -8.34 -19.82
CA HIS A 41 -9.73 -9.29 -20.84
C HIS A 41 -8.58 -9.86 -21.66
N LEU A 42 -8.71 -11.14 -22.01
CA LEU A 42 -7.80 -11.87 -22.88
C LEU A 42 -8.54 -12.31 -24.16
N ASP A 43 -7.85 -12.25 -25.29
CA ASP A 43 -8.32 -12.88 -26.52
C ASP A 43 -8.20 -14.42 -26.47
N SER A 44 -8.63 -15.09 -27.53
CA SER A 44 -8.53 -16.55 -27.64
C SER A 44 -7.10 -17.07 -27.60
N ALA A 45 -6.10 -16.26 -27.98
CA ALA A 45 -4.68 -16.58 -27.91
C ALA A 45 -4.06 -16.29 -26.53
N GLY A 46 -4.82 -15.71 -25.59
CA GLY A 46 -4.35 -15.33 -24.26
C GLY A 46 -3.60 -14.02 -24.22
N LYS A 47 -3.77 -13.16 -25.23
CA LYS A 47 -3.18 -11.81 -25.26
C LYS A 47 -4.17 -10.79 -24.68
N PRO A 48 -3.68 -9.76 -23.97
CA PRO A 48 -4.54 -8.69 -23.46
C PRO A 48 -5.31 -7.98 -24.57
N THR A 49 -6.58 -7.69 -24.30
CA THR A 49 -7.47 -6.94 -25.20
C THR A 49 -8.39 -6.03 -24.40
N LYS A 50 -8.83 -4.93 -25.03
CA LYS A 50 -9.85 -4.04 -24.45
C LYS A 50 -11.28 -4.51 -24.78
N ALA A 51 -11.43 -5.41 -25.74
CA ALA A 51 -12.72 -6.00 -26.05
C ALA A 51 -13.16 -6.92 -24.90
N MET A 52 -14.44 -6.87 -24.54
CA MET A 52 -14.99 -7.85 -23.61
C MET A 52 -14.95 -9.24 -24.25
N THR A 53 -14.42 -10.20 -23.51
CA THR A 53 -14.34 -11.62 -23.92
C THR A 53 -14.79 -12.52 -22.78
N ASP A 54 -14.99 -13.80 -23.07
CA ASP A 54 -15.32 -14.83 -22.09
C ASP A 54 -14.08 -15.37 -21.34
N ARG A 55 -12.93 -14.70 -21.46
CA ARG A 55 -11.67 -15.08 -20.82
C ARG A 55 -10.97 -13.83 -20.29
N ALA A 56 -10.61 -13.82 -19.01
CA ALA A 56 -9.98 -12.65 -18.40
C ALA A 56 -9.02 -13.04 -17.28
N LEU A 57 -8.21 -12.08 -16.85
CA LEU A 57 -7.47 -12.15 -15.60
C LEU A 57 -8.15 -11.23 -14.59
N LEU A 58 -8.40 -11.76 -13.39
CA LEU A 58 -8.86 -10.99 -12.25
C LEU A 58 -7.64 -10.69 -11.37
N ALA A 59 -7.24 -9.43 -11.29
CA ALA A 59 -6.21 -8.97 -10.37
C ALA A 59 -6.89 -8.39 -9.14
N MET A 60 -6.62 -8.95 -7.97
CA MET A 60 -7.35 -8.65 -6.75
C MET A 60 -6.39 -8.46 -5.59
N ASN A 61 -6.57 -7.39 -4.86
CA ASN A 61 -5.85 -7.09 -3.63
C ASN A 61 -6.35 -7.95 -2.46
N HIS A 62 -5.43 -8.20 -1.53
CA HIS A 62 -5.67 -8.88 -0.26
C HIS A 62 -5.11 -8.00 0.86
N GLU A 63 -6.01 -7.32 1.55
CA GLU A 63 -5.65 -6.19 2.39
C GLU A 63 -5.12 -6.64 3.76
N SER A 64 -5.69 -7.69 4.32
CA SER A 64 -5.62 -7.90 5.76
C SER A 64 -5.43 -9.36 6.17
N SER A 65 -4.95 -9.54 7.39
CA SER A 65 -4.94 -10.80 8.12
C SER A 65 -5.71 -10.68 9.44
N ALA A 66 -6.62 -9.70 9.58
CA ALA A 66 -7.37 -9.43 10.82
C ALA A 66 -8.14 -10.66 11.33
N ASP A 67 -8.54 -11.55 10.40
CA ASP A 67 -9.26 -12.77 10.70
C ASP A 67 -8.37 -14.03 10.69
N ALA A 68 -7.04 -13.86 10.81
CA ALA A 68 -6.04 -14.92 10.87
C ALA A 68 -6.41 -16.11 11.77
N HIS A 69 -7.07 -15.83 12.91
CA HIS A 69 -7.54 -16.84 13.85
C HIS A 69 -8.48 -17.91 13.26
N PHE A 70 -9.19 -17.64 12.15
CA PHE A 70 -9.99 -18.66 11.46
C PHE A 70 -9.16 -19.61 10.58
N PHE A 71 -7.91 -19.25 10.26
CA PHE A 71 -7.03 -20.00 9.36
C PHE A 71 -6.01 -20.88 10.10
N HIS A 72 -6.16 -20.97 11.43
CA HIS A 72 -5.42 -21.86 12.30
C HIS A 72 -6.42 -22.74 13.08
N PRO A 73 -6.22 -24.07 13.18
CA PRO A 73 -7.25 -24.98 13.68
C PRO A 73 -7.74 -24.68 15.10
N ASN A 74 -6.88 -24.08 15.91
CA ASN A 74 -7.16 -23.74 17.30
C ASN A 74 -7.02 -22.23 17.54
N GLY A 75 -7.22 -21.38 16.53
CA GLY A 75 -6.85 -19.96 16.62
C GLY A 75 -5.34 -19.75 16.65
N GLN A 76 -4.93 -18.50 16.80
CA GLN A 76 -3.52 -18.11 16.82
C GLN A 76 -2.80 -18.61 18.09
N THR A 77 -1.49 -18.86 18.01
CA THR A 77 -0.64 -19.32 19.13
C THR A 77 0.42 -18.33 19.59
N SER A 78 0.50 -18.04 20.89
CA SER A 78 1.55 -17.19 21.45
C SER A 78 2.13 -17.78 22.73
N ASN A 79 3.45 -17.80 22.83
CA ASN A 79 4.19 -18.46 23.90
C ASN A 79 3.70 -19.91 24.15
N GLY A 80 3.42 -20.64 23.07
CA GLY A 80 2.92 -22.02 23.12
C GLY A 80 1.45 -22.17 23.52
N VAL A 81 0.70 -21.08 23.69
CA VAL A 81 -0.73 -21.11 24.02
C VAL A 81 -1.57 -20.76 22.78
N SER A 82 -2.30 -21.74 22.25
CA SER A 82 -3.31 -21.55 21.18
C SER A 82 -4.61 -20.91 21.70
N GLY A 83 -5.57 -20.66 20.81
CA GLY A 83 -6.87 -20.11 21.14
C GLY A 83 -6.92 -18.58 21.12
N LYS A 84 -5.86 -17.94 20.60
CA LYS A 84 -5.73 -16.48 20.57
C LYS A 84 -6.44 -15.92 19.34
N LYS A 85 -6.83 -14.65 19.47
CA LYS A 85 -7.33 -13.80 18.41
C LYS A 85 -6.68 -12.44 18.54
N TYR A 86 -5.77 -12.15 17.62
CA TYR A 86 -5.18 -10.83 17.48
C TYR A 86 -5.88 -10.14 16.32
N ASP A 87 -6.25 -8.89 16.53
CA ASP A 87 -6.70 -8.07 15.42
C ASP A 87 -5.48 -7.55 14.64
N GLN A 88 -5.71 -7.03 13.45
CA GLN A 88 -4.65 -6.58 12.55
C GLN A 88 -3.82 -5.42 13.12
N PHE A 89 -4.38 -4.62 14.05
CA PHE A 89 -3.83 -3.35 14.50
C PHE A 89 -3.57 -3.32 16.02
N GLY A 90 -3.59 -4.46 16.70
CA GLY A 90 -3.66 -4.49 18.15
C GLY A 90 -3.82 -5.87 18.78
N GLN A 91 -3.61 -5.86 20.10
CA GLN A 91 -3.91 -6.95 21.03
C GLN A 91 -3.01 -8.19 20.97
N TRP A 92 -1.98 -8.23 20.13
CA TRP A 92 -0.92 -9.22 20.30
C TRP A 92 -0.30 -9.09 21.69
N ASP A 93 -0.27 -10.20 22.42
CA ASP A 93 0.10 -10.28 23.84
C ASP A 93 1.61 -10.36 24.10
N LEU A 94 2.42 -9.94 23.12
CA LEU A 94 3.88 -9.84 23.19
C LEU A 94 4.63 -11.18 23.27
N GLY A 95 3.94 -12.30 23.04
CA GLY A 95 4.56 -13.62 23.06
C GLY A 95 5.06 -14.14 21.71
N VAL A 96 5.99 -15.09 21.78
CA VAL A 96 6.61 -15.73 20.62
C VAL A 96 5.56 -16.41 19.74
N ARG A 97 5.58 -16.08 18.44
CA ARG A 97 4.69 -16.64 17.41
C ARG A 97 5.36 -17.85 16.72
N PRO A 98 4.63 -18.92 16.39
CA PRO A 98 5.14 -19.99 15.53
C PRO A 98 5.39 -19.49 14.11
N GLY A 99 6.48 -19.92 13.48
CA GLY A 99 6.86 -19.47 12.15
C GLY A 99 5.87 -19.87 11.06
N ALA A 100 5.25 -21.05 11.16
CA ALA A 100 4.23 -21.48 10.20
C ALA A 100 2.97 -20.59 10.22
N GLU A 101 2.53 -20.18 11.41
CA GLU A 101 1.40 -19.24 11.54
C GLU A 101 1.77 -17.87 10.98
N ALA A 102 2.93 -17.33 11.40
CA ALA A 102 3.38 -16.02 10.95
C ALA A 102 3.57 -15.96 9.43
N LEU A 103 4.14 -17.00 8.80
CA LEU A 103 4.28 -17.05 7.34
C LEU A 103 2.94 -17.07 6.62
N LYS A 104 1.99 -17.88 7.12
CA LYS A 104 0.63 -17.93 6.58
C LYS A 104 -0.05 -16.55 6.65
N GLU A 105 0.01 -15.91 7.81
CA GLU A 105 -0.56 -14.58 8.05
C GLU A 105 0.09 -13.49 7.18
N ILE A 106 1.41 -13.49 7.05
CA ILE A 106 2.13 -12.59 6.13
C ILE A 106 1.64 -12.81 4.70
N ASN A 107 1.51 -14.07 4.27
CA ASN A 107 1.07 -14.43 2.93
C ASN A 107 -0.44 -14.32 2.70
N HIS A 108 -1.23 -13.91 3.69
CA HIS A 108 -2.60 -13.47 3.42
C HIS A 108 -2.62 -12.17 2.61
N HIS A 109 -1.63 -11.29 2.80
CA HIS A 109 -1.56 -10.01 2.12
C HIS A 109 -1.11 -10.10 0.66
N GLY A 110 -1.33 -9.02 -0.09
CA GLY A 110 -0.74 -8.79 -1.40
C GLY A 110 -1.77 -8.78 -2.51
N VAL A 111 -1.51 -9.51 -3.59
CA VAL A 111 -2.35 -9.59 -4.78
C VAL A 111 -2.46 -11.04 -5.24
N SER A 112 -3.63 -11.44 -5.70
CA SER A 112 -3.80 -12.62 -6.57
C SER A 112 -4.15 -12.18 -7.98
N ILE A 113 -3.47 -12.74 -8.97
CA ILE A 113 -3.90 -12.74 -10.35
C ILE A 113 -4.43 -14.13 -10.66
N VAL A 114 -5.68 -14.24 -11.11
CA VAL A 114 -6.30 -15.51 -11.47
C VAL A 114 -6.93 -15.44 -12.86
N GLU A 115 -6.68 -16.45 -13.70
CA GLU A 115 -7.42 -16.57 -14.96
C GLU A 115 -8.84 -17.03 -14.67
N ILE A 116 -9.83 -16.36 -15.27
CA ILE A 116 -11.24 -16.69 -15.18
C ILE A 116 -11.81 -16.90 -16.58
N ASN A 117 -12.77 -17.83 -16.70
CA ASN A 117 -13.50 -18.09 -17.93
C ASN A 117 -15.01 -18.03 -17.68
N LYS A 118 -15.76 -17.54 -18.66
CA LYS A 118 -17.22 -17.49 -18.63
C LYS A 118 -17.77 -18.70 -19.38
N GLY A 119 -18.51 -19.54 -18.68
CA GLY A 119 -19.27 -20.65 -19.25
C GLY A 119 -20.78 -20.43 -19.11
N SER A 120 -21.55 -21.49 -19.36
CA SER A 120 -23.01 -21.48 -19.15
C SER A 120 -23.42 -21.18 -17.71
N SER A 121 -22.56 -21.48 -16.74
CA SER A 121 -22.78 -21.25 -15.30
C SER A 121 -22.23 -19.91 -14.80
N GLY A 122 -21.80 -19.03 -15.70
CA GLY A 122 -21.13 -17.77 -15.35
C GLY A 122 -19.61 -17.88 -15.28
N TRP A 123 -18.98 -16.94 -14.57
CA TRP A 123 -17.52 -16.86 -14.42
C TRP A 123 -17.00 -17.85 -13.38
N THR A 124 -15.96 -18.60 -13.73
CA THR A 124 -15.23 -19.50 -12.83
C THR A 124 -13.73 -19.30 -12.98
N TYR A 125 -12.97 -19.36 -11.88
CA TYR A 125 -11.50 -19.34 -11.97
C TYR A 125 -10.96 -20.65 -12.55
N LYS A 126 -9.81 -20.55 -13.22
CA LYS A 126 -9.10 -21.66 -13.85
C LYS A 126 -7.91 -22.04 -12.99
N LEU A 127 -8.04 -23.17 -12.29
CA LEU A 127 -6.93 -23.81 -11.57
C LEU A 127 -5.80 -24.16 -12.56
N ASP A 128 -4.54 -24.08 -12.10
CA ASP A 128 -3.34 -24.38 -12.90
C ASP A 128 -3.16 -23.51 -14.15
N SER A 129 -3.82 -22.36 -14.23
CA SER A 129 -3.47 -21.39 -15.27
C SER A 129 -2.02 -20.94 -15.10
N ALA A 130 -1.30 -20.86 -16.23
CA ALA A 130 0.03 -20.28 -16.26
C ALA A 130 0.06 -18.80 -15.84
N PHE A 131 -1.08 -18.09 -15.88
CA PHE A 131 -1.20 -16.71 -15.41
C PHE A 131 -1.42 -16.62 -13.89
N ASN A 132 -1.83 -17.70 -13.22
CA ASN A 132 -2.15 -17.64 -11.80
C ASN A 132 -0.90 -17.27 -10.99
N ARG A 133 -1.01 -16.23 -10.17
CA ARG A 133 0.13 -15.67 -9.45
C ARG A 133 -0.29 -15.06 -8.12
N ARG A 134 0.51 -15.31 -7.08
CA ARG A 134 0.54 -14.49 -5.87
C ARG A 134 1.70 -13.51 -5.93
N ILE A 135 1.39 -12.26 -5.64
CA ILE A 135 2.35 -11.25 -5.23
C ILE A 135 2.08 -11.04 -3.74
N ASN A 136 3.07 -11.26 -2.89
CA ASN A 136 2.92 -11.26 -1.44
C ASN A 136 4.05 -10.43 -0.79
N PRO A 137 4.08 -10.28 0.55
CA PRO A 137 5.14 -9.54 1.23
C PRO A 137 6.56 -10.08 1.02
N HIS A 138 6.76 -11.24 0.38
CA HIS A 138 8.07 -11.79 0.04
C HIS A 138 8.49 -11.56 -1.42
N THR A 139 7.58 -11.14 -2.29
CA THR A 139 7.86 -10.99 -3.73
C THR A 139 8.84 -9.85 -3.97
N VAL A 140 9.98 -10.11 -4.61
CA VAL A 140 10.98 -9.05 -4.89
C VAL A 140 10.40 -7.99 -5.83
N MET A 141 10.55 -6.71 -5.49
CA MET A 141 10.03 -5.58 -6.26
C MET A 141 11.13 -4.64 -6.71
N LYS A 142 11.03 -4.14 -7.94
CA LYS A 142 11.91 -3.10 -8.48
C LYS A 142 11.55 -1.76 -7.87
N ILE A 143 12.55 -0.97 -7.50
CA ILE A 143 12.38 0.45 -7.15
C ILE A 143 12.59 1.30 -8.40
N ALA A 144 11.58 2.06 -8.82
CA ALA A 144 11.64 2.95 -9.96
C ALA A 144 11.02 4.33 -9.65
N GLY A 145 11.57 5.36 -10.28
CA GLY A 145 11.21 6.76 -10.06
C GLY A 145 12.15 7.68 -10.85
N PRO A 146 12.14 9.00 -10.57
CA PRO A 146 12.89 9.96 -11.36
C PRO A 146 14.39 9.67 -11.35
N ALA A 147 15.01 9.61 -12.53
CA ALA A 147 16.38 9.15 -12.72
C ALA A 147 17.40 10.00 -11.93
N ALA A 148 17.16 11.32 -11.85
CA ALA A 148 18.02 12.24 -11.11
C ALA A 148 18.02 11.98 -9.59
N ASP A 149 16.92 11.45 -9.06
CA ASP A 149 16.72 11.24 -7.62
C ASP A 149 16.86 9.77 -7.21
N LEU A 150 16.82 8.84 -8.17
CA LEU A 150 16.68 7.41 -7.90
C LEU A 150 17.79 6.85 -7.01
N ALA A 151 19.04 7.31 -7.16
CA ALA A 151 20.14 6.86 -6.30
C ALA A 151 19.93 7.30 -4.83
N ALA A 152 19.48 8.53 -4.60
CA ALA A 152 19.20 9.05 -3.26
C ALA A 152 17.94 8.42 -2.66
N ILE A 153 16.91 8.15 -3.48
CA ILE A 153 15.75 7.37 -3.06
C ILE A 153 16.20 5.99 -2.59
N LYS A 154 16.97 5.25 -3.41
CA LYS A 154 17.46 3.91 -3.03
C LYS A 154 18.28 3.91 -1.74
N ALA A 155 19.09 4.94 -1.49
CA ALA A 155 19.80 5.07 -0.22
C ALA A 155 18.85 5.17 1.00
N LEU A 156 17.71 5.84 0.86
CA LEU A 156 16.67 5.91 1.90
C LEU A 156 15.90 4.59 2.08
N LEU A 157 15.98 3.67 1.12
CA LEU A 157 15.33 2.36 1.13
C LEU A 157 16.30 1.21 1.44
N ALA A 158 17.59 1.49 1.63
CA ALA A 158 18.60 0.46 1.89
C ALA A 158 18.34 -0.21 3.25
N THR A 159 18.37 -1.54 3.27
CA THR A 159 18.22 -2.35 4.48
C THR A 159 19.20 -3.52 4.44
N LYS A 160 19.26 -4.32 5.51
CA LYS A 160 20.02 -5.57 5.54
C LYS A 160 19.64 -6.54 4.42
N TYR A 161 18.39 -6.51 3.95
CA TYR A 161 17.96 -7.39 2.86
C TYR A 161 18.59 -6.97 1.52
N ASP A 162 18.53 -5.67 1.20
CA ASP A 162 19.17 -5.10 0.03
C ASP A 162 19.92 -3.81 0.41
N PRO A 163 21.23 -3.93 0.72
CA PRO A 163 22.06 -2.79 1.09
C PRO A 163 22.24 -1.73 -0.02
N SER A 164 21.86 -2.06 -1.27
CA SER A 164 21.87 -1.11 -2.38
C SER A 164 20.55 -0.32 -2.49
N GLY A 165 19.48 -0.80 -1.84
CA GLY A 165 18.12 -0.28 -1.96
C GLY A 165 17.52 -0.41 -3.37
N ALA A 166 18.14 -1.17 -4.27
CA ALA A 166 17.68 -1.34 -5.65
C ALA A 166 16.35 -2.10 -5.74
N THR A 167 16.11 -2.97 -4.76
CA THR A 167 14.91 -3.76 -4.61
C THR A 167 14.32 -3.61 -3.20
N SER A 168 13.05 -3.94 -3.09
CA SER A 168 12.38 -4.17 -1.81
C SER A 168 11.69 -5.53 -1.85
N ARG A 169 11.17 -5.98 -0.71
CA ARG A 169 10.37 -7.19 -0.66
C ARG A 169 8.91 -6.89 -0.40
N GLY A 170 8.15 -7.21 -1.42
CA GLY A 170 6.72 -7.42 -1.33
C GLY A 170 5.94 -6.14 -1.21
N THR A 171 4.64 -6.37 -1.12
CA THR A 171 3.62 -5.37 -0.87
C THR A 171 2.69 -5.90 0.19
N LEU A 172 2.13 -4.99 0.97
CA LEU A 172 1.39 -5.31 2.18
C LEU A 172 0.28 -4.28 2.36
N ASN A 173 -0.85 -4.74 2.90
CA ASN A 173 -2.04 -3.94 3.12
C ASN A 173 -2.46 -3.19 1.85
N ASN A 174 -2.73 -4.03 0.84
CA ASN A 174 -3.15 -3.63 -0.48
C ASN A 174 -4.65 -3.32 -0.43
N CYS A 175 -5.02 -2.04 -0.51
CA CYS A 175 -6.39 -1.56 -0.36
C CYS A 175 -7.11 -1.48 -1.72
N GLY A 176 -7.34 -0.28 -2.24
CA GLY A 176 -7.90 -0.03 -3.56
C GLY A 176 -6.88 -0.19 -4.69
N THR A 177 -7.35 0.09 -5.91
CA THR A 177 -6.62 -0.24 -7.14
C THR A 177 -6.64 0.90 -8.16
N GLY A 178 -5.95 0.66 -9.27
CA GLY A 178 -6.19 1.35 -10.52
C GLY A 178 -5.79 0.48 -11.71
N ILE A 179 -6.46 0.68 -12.84
CA ILE A 179 -6.04 0.12 -14.13
C ILE A 179 -5.30 1.19 -14.92
N THR A 180 -4.13 0.87 -15.48
CA THR A 180 -3.43 1.83 -16.34
C THR A 180 -3.96 1.80 -17.78
N PRO A 181 -3.84 2.92 -18.52
CA PRO A 181 -4.20 2.98 -19.94
C PRO A 181 -3.48 1.97 -20.85
N TRP A 182 -2.33 1.48 -20.38
CA TRP A 182 -1.41 0.59 -21.07
C TRP A 182 -1.48 -0.87 -20.60
N GLY A 183 -2.49 -1.22 -19.79
CA GLY A 183 -2.84 -2.61 -19.49
C GLY A 183 -2.11 -3.23 -18.30
N THR A 184 -1.65 -2.43 -17.35
CA THR A 184 -1.08 -2.90 -16.06
C THR A 184 -2.03 -2.59 -14.90
N PHE A 185 -1.84 -3.34 -13.82
CA PHE A 185 -2.56 -3.20 -12.56
C PHE A 185 -1.76 -2.34 -11.59
N LEU A 186 -2.42 -1.40 -10.93
CA LEU A 186 -1.88 -0.63 -9.80
C LEU A 186 -2.54 -1.14 -8.52
N THR A 187 -1.72 -1.58 -7.58
CA THR A 187 -2.13 -1.88 -6.21
C THR A 187 -1.53 -0.85 -5.26
N CYS A 188 -2.28 -0.48 -4.22
CA CYS A 188 -1.98 0.65 -3.35
C CYS A 188 -1.74 0.18 -1.91
N GLU A 189 -0.56 0.51 -1.36
CA GLU A 189 -0.20 0.19 0.04
C GLU A 189 -0.75 1.28 0.98
N GLU A 190 -1.62 0.89 1.91
CA GLU A 190 -2.42 1.84 2.71
C GLU A 190 -1.99 1.85 4.20
N ASN A 191 -2.52 0.97 5.04
CA ASN A 191 -2.22 0.82 6.46
C ASN A 191 -0.94 0.01 6.77
N TRP A 192 0.07 0.09 5.92
CA TRP A 192 1.36 -0.63 6.05
C TRP A 192 2.16 -0.28 7.32
N ALA A 193 1.95 0.92 7.90
CA ALA A 193 2.76 1.44 9.00
C ALA A 193 2.62 0.64 10.30
N THR A 194 1.51 -0.07 10.49
CA THR A 194 1.14 -0.75 11.74
C THR A 194 1.93 -2.02 12.01
N TYR A 195 2.60 -2.58 10.99
CA TYR A 195 3.28 -3.87 11.08
C TYR A 195 4.70 -3.81 11.63
N PHE A 196 5.27 -2.61 11.68
CA PHE A 196 6.65 -2.39 12.11
C PHE A 196 6.71 -2.05 13.59
N THR A 197 7.62 -2.71 14.31
CA THR A 197 7.75 -2.55 15.76
C THR A 197 9.17 -2.19 16.18
N ILE A 198 9.26 -1.57 17.35
CA ILE A 198 10.49 -1.52 18.15
C ILE A 198 10.19 -2.33 19.42
N PRO A 199 10.74 -3.55 19.58
CA PRO A 199 10.42 -4.41 20.72
C PRO A 199 10.92 -3.81 22.03
N LYS A 200 10.55 -4.42 23.17
CA LYS A 200 11.05 -4.02 24.49
C LYS A 200 12.58 -4.05 24.50
N GLY A 201 13.20 -2.97 24.97
CA GLY A 201 14.65 -2.81 24.98
C GLY A 201 15.29 -2.52 23.60
N GLY A 202 14.49 -2.44 22.53
CA GLY A 202 14.97 -2.04 21.21
C GLY A 202 15.40 -0.57 21.19
N VAL A 203 16.38 -0.25 20.35
CA VAL A 203 16.91 1.11 20.21
C VAL A 203 16.08 1.87 19.18
N ALA A 204 15.59 3.05 19.55
CA ALA A 204 14.91 3.98 18.63
C ALA A 204 15.87 4.48 17.54
N PRO A 205 15.38 4.88 16.36
CA PRO A 205 16.22 5.52 15.37
C PRO A 205 16.59 6.95 15.79
N ASP A 206 17.42 7.63 15.01
CA ASP A 206 17.78 9.02 15.28
C ASP A 206 16.56 9.97 15.31
N ALA A 207 16.77 11.20 15.76
CA ALA A 207 15.70 12.19 15.92
C ALA A 207 14.97 12.51 14.60
N ARG A 208 15.71 12.52 13.47
CA ARG A 208 15.14 12.83 12.16
C ARG A 208 14.22 11.70 11.72
N MET A 209 14.67 10.45 11.80
CA MET A 209 13.87 9.28 11.49
C MET A 209 12.67 9.15 12.46
N THR A 210 12.88 9.41 13.75
CA THR A 210 11.80 9.43 14.78
C THR A 210 10.69 10.40 14.40
N GLN A 211 11.04 11.59 13.91
CA GLN A 211 10.09 12.59 13.42
C GLN A 211 9.32 12.10 12.18
N THR A 212 10.02 11.52 11.19
CA THR A 212 9.33 10.96 10.01
C THR A 212 8.37 9.84 10.43
N ARG A 213 8.80 8.91 11.28
CA ARG A 213 7.97 7.79 11.75
C ARG A 213 6.71 8.27 12.48
N ALA A 214 6.83 9.31 13.32
CA ALA A 214 5.69 9.94 13.97
C ALA A 214 4.64 10.42 12.96
N ARG A 215 5.08 11.08 11.87
CA ARG A 215 4.19 11.62 10.84
C ARG A 215 3.47 10.55 10.02
N TYR A 216 4.07 9.37 9.88
CA TYR A 216 3.54 8.23 9.14
C TYR A 216 2.85 7.18 10.03
N GLY A 217 2.78 7.38 11.35
CA GLY A 217 2.20 6.40 12.27
C GLY A 217 3.02 5.12 12.45
N VAL A 218 4.30 5.13 12.07
CA VAL A 218 5.25 4.03 12.33
C VAL A 218 5.73 4.13 13.78
N GLN A 219 5.91 3.01 14.46
CA GLN A 219 6.44 3.02 15.82
C GLN A 219 7.83 3.69 15.88
N ASN A 220 7.95 4.70 16.73
CA ASN A 220 9.13 5.56 16.83
C ASN A 220 9.82 5.49 18.20
N THR A 221 9.23 4.78 19.16
CA THR A 221 9.81 4.47 20.48
C THR A 221 9.67 2.99 20.76
N ALA A 222 10.56 2.45 21.60
CA ALA A 222 10.47 1.07 22.05
C ALA A 222 9.14 0.80 22.74
N THR A 223 8.62 -0.41 22.54
CA THR A 223 7.48 -0.93 23.29
C THR A 223 7.79 -0.81 24.79
N SER A 224 6.87 -0.19 25.55
CA SER A 224 7.06 0.05 26.99
C SER A 224 7.40 -1.25 27.73
N ALA A 225 8.31 -1.20 28.69
CA ALA A 225 8.66 -2.35 29.53
C ALA A 225 7.43 -2.97 30.22
N THR A 226 6.46 -2.13 30.61
CA THR A 226 5.21 -2.53 31.28
C THR A 226 4.09 -2.89 30.33
N ALA A 227 4.27 -2.76 29.00
CA ALA A 227 3.25 -3.14 28.04
C ALA A 227 2.94 -4.64 28.15
N THR A 228 1.65 -4.98 28.09
CA THR A 228 1.14 -6.36 28.03
C THR A 228 0.63 -6.71 26.64
N THR A 229 0.46 -5.72 25.76
CA THR A 229 0.08 -5.90 24.35
C THR A 229 0.90 -4.97 23.45
N SER A 230 0.87 -5.24 22.14
CA SER A 230 1.40 -4.35 21.09
C SER A 230 0.42 -4.23 19.93
N ARG A 231 0.64 -3.18 19.13
CA ARG A 231 -0.12 -2.83 17.92
C ARG A 231 0.23 -3.66 16.67
N THR A 232 1.16 -4.60 16.80
CA THR A 232 1.68 -5.44 15.70
C THR A 232 1.30 -6.90 15.91
N GLN A 233 1.57 -7.79 14.96
CA GLN A 233 1.22 -9.22 15.06
C GLN A 233 2.35 -10.13 15.57
N GLY A 234 3.44 -9.56 16.09
CA GLY A 234 4.53 -10.35 16.67
C GLY A 234 5.36 -11.15 15.67
N TRP A 235 5.25 -10.91 14.36
CA TRP A 235 5.96 -11.68 13.32
C TRP A 235 7.48 -11.67 13.44
N HIS A 236 8.06 -10.67 14.10
CA HIS A 236 9.51 -10.61 14.39
C HIS A 236 9.97 -11.57 15.50
N THR A 237 9.04 -12.19 16.24
CA THR A 237 9.37 -13.03 17.41
C THR A 237 9.62 -14.49 17.08
N VAL A 238 9.44 -14.89 15.83
CA VAL A 238 9.61 -16.28 15.38
C VAL A 238 11.03 -16.77 15.66
N THR A 239 11.14 -17.92 16.33
CA THR A 239 12.42 -18.57 16.66
C THR A 239 12.51 -20.03 16.23
N ASP A 240 11.38 -20.66 15.92
CA ASP A 240 11.28 -22.08 15.54
C ASP A 240 11.55 -22.34 14.05
N THR A 241 11.63 -21.27 13.24
CA THR A 241 11.85 -21.34 11.80
C THR A 241 13.07 -20.50 11.41
N PRO A 242 14.04 -21.04 10.64
CA PRO A 242 15.19 -20.28 10.18
C PRO A 242 14.80 -19.03 9.39
N ASP A 243 15.40 -17.90 9.74
CA ASP A 243 15.16 -16.61 9.09
C ASP A 243 16.23 -16.27 8.03
N THR A 244 16.64 -17.27 7.24
CA THR A 244 17.69 -17.14 6.21
C THR A 244 17.33 -16.11 5.15
N GLU A 245 16.05 -16.01 4.83
CA GLU A 245 15.50 -15.03 3.91
C GLU A 245 15.07 -13.74 4.61
N MET A 246 15.27 -13.56 5.92
CA MET A 246 14.88 -12.35 6.67
C MET A 246 13.37 -12.04 6.57
N ARG A 247 12.52 -13.06 6.57
CA ARG A 247 11.05 -12.99 6.49
C ARG A 247 10.41 -12.50 7.79
N PHE A 248 11.09 -12.72 8.93
CA PHE A 248 10.59 -12.40 10.26
C PHE A 248 11.30 -11.18 10.86
N SER A 249 12.62 -11.17 10.89
CA SER A 249 13.41 -10.11 11.52
C SER A 249 13.18 -8.72 10.93
N ARG A 250 12.71 -8.62 9.67
CA ARG A 250 12.40 -7.36 8.99
C ARG A 250 11.33 -6.51 9.67
N TRP A 251 10.46 -7.13 10.48
CA TRP A 251 9.38 -6.41 11.17
C TRP A 251 9.85 -5.69 12.44
N ASP A 252 11.04 -6.04 12.95
CA ASP A 252 11.73 -5.30 14.01
C ASP A 252 12.62 -4.21 13.40
N VAL A 253 12.19 -2.97 13.56
CA VAL A 253 12.80 -1.78 12.96
C VAL A 253 13.62 -0.97 13.99
N SER A 254 14.10 -1.63 15.04
CA SER A 254 15.09 -1.07 15.96
C SER A 254 16.45 -0.88 15.28
N SER A 255 17.20 0.11 15.76
CA SER A 255 18.59 0.36 15.32
C SER A 255 19.53 -0.65 16.00
N LYS A 256 20.10 -1.59 15.25
CA LYS A 256 20.98 -2.65 15.79
C LYS A 256 22.43 -2.52 15.35
N GLY A 257 22.66 -2.07 14.13
CA GLY A 257 24.01 -1.92 13.56
C GLY A 257 24.48 -0.47 13.45
N ALA A 258 25.63 -0.28 12.79
CA ALA A 258 26.21 1.04 12.59
C ALA A 258 25.43 1.84 11.54
N THR A 259 24.93 1.14 10.51
CA THR A 259 24.22 1.72 9.37
C THR A 259 22.89 1.02 9.12
N GLU A 260 22.04 1.63 8.30
CA GLU A 260 20.79 1.03 7.81
C GLU A 260 20.99 -0.30 7.07
N LYS A 261 22.19 -0.55 6.54
CA LYS A 261 22.55 -1.79 5.83
C LYS A 261 22.77 -2.97 6.76
N ASP A 262 22.88 -2.72 8.06
CA ASP A 262 23.14 -3.74 9.08
C ASP A 262 21.85 -4.25 9.73
N ASP A 263 20.71 -3.57 9.52
CA ASP A 263 19.43 -3.88 10.12
C ASP A 263 18.23 -3.46 9.25
N PHE A 264 17.05 -3.32 9.87
CA PHE A 264 15.78 -3.05 9.22
C PHE A 264 15.17 -1.72 9.66
N ARG A 265 15.96 -0.79 10.21
CA ARG A 265 15.46 0.54 10.60
C ARG A 265 14.81 1.28 9.44
N ASN A 266 15.25 1.00 8.20
CA ASN A 266 14.70 1.61 7.00
C ASN A 266 13.61 0.79 6.29
N GLU A 267 13.28 -0.41 6.79
CA GLU A 267 12.26 -1.27 6.18
C GLU A 267 10.92 -0.56 5.95
N PRO A 268 10.39 0.28 6.87
CA PRO A 268 9.16 1.00 6.63
C PRO A 268 9.21 1.91 5.41
N GLN A 269 10.38 2.48 5.06
CA GLN A 269 10.51 3.35 3.87
C GLN A 269 10.36 2.60 2.56
N THR A 270 10.40 1.27 2.58
CA THR A 270 10.17 0.43 1.40
C THR A 270 8.68 0.18 1.12
N PHE A 271 7.76 0.66 1.98
CA PHE A 271 6.31 0.53 1.85
C PHE A 271 5.61 1.90 1.78
N GLY A 272 4.34 1.89 1.37
CA GLY A 272 3.49 3.07 1.19
C GLY A 272 3.51 3.61 -0.23
N TYR A 273 3.74 2.77 -1.22
CA TYR A 273 3.78 3.18 -2.62
C TYR A 273 2.63 2.58 -3.42
N VAL A 274 2.35 3.20 -4.56
CA VAL A 274 1.66 2.54 -5.67
C VAL A 274 2.62 1.52 -6.28
N VAL A 275 2.18 0.26 -6.39
CA VAL A 275 2.94 -0.84 -7.00
C VAL A 275 2.27 -1.23 -8.31
N GLU A 276 3.03 -1.18 -9.40
CA GLU A 276 2.57 -1.58 -10.73
C GLU A 276 2.94 -3.03 -11.03
N ILE A 277 1.97 -3.79 -11.54
CA ILE A 277 2.06 -5.21 -11.86
C ILE A 277 1.57 -5.42 -13.29
N ASP A 278 2.30 -6.20 -14.09
CA ASP A 278 1.78 -6.71 -15.36
C ASP A 278 0.98 -8.00 -15.09
N PRO A 279 -0.36 -7.97 -15.19
CA PRO A 279 -1.16 -9.14 -14.92
C PRO A 279 -0.95 -10.25 -15.96
N THR A 280 -0.53 -9.90 -17.18
CA THR A 280 -0.37 -10.84 -18.29
C THR A 280 1.01 -11.47 -18.37
N ASN A 281 1.98 -10.97 -17.59
CA ASN A 281 3.30 -11.57 -17.49
C ASN A 281 3.56 -12.08 -16.06
N PRO A 282 3.29 -13.37 -15.77
CA PRO A 282 3.42 -13.95 -14.43
C PRO A 282 4.86 -13.98 -13.91
N THR A 283 5.86 -13.76 -14.76
CA THR A 283 7.28 -13.71 -14.40
C THR A 283 7.82 -12.28 -14.24
N SER A 284 7.05 -11.26 -14.61
CA SER A 284 7.45 -9.87 -14.50
C SER A 284 7.70 -9.48 -13.06
N GLN A 285 8.69 -8.61 -12.81
CA GLN A 285 8.91 -8.07 -11.48
C GLN A 285 7.97 -6.88 -11.23
N PRO A 286 7.17 -6.86 -10.15
CA PRO A 286 6.38 -5.68 -9.76
C PRO A 286 7.26 -4.47 -9.49
N VAL A 287 6.74 -3.26 -9.70
CA VAL A 287 7.51 -2.02 -9.62
C VAL A 287 6.88 -1.05 -8.62
N LYS A 288 7.62 -0.64 -7.59
CA LYS A 288 7.22 0.46 -6.71
C LYS A 288 7.50 1.79 -7.41
N ARG A 289 6.45 2.59 -7.66
CA ARG A 289 6.52 3.87 -8.39
C ARG A 289 6.76 5.03 -7.42
N THR A 290 8.01 5.24 -7.04
CA THR A 290 8.37 6.17 -5.95
C THR A 290 8.09 7.63 -6.28
N GLY A 291 8.09 8.02 -7.56
CA GLY A 291 7.73 9.37 -8.00
C GLY A 291 6.29 9.78 -7.62
N MET A 292 5.40 8.80 -7.46
CA MET A 292 4.00 9.01 -7.05
C MET A 292 3.85 9.29 -5.53
N GLY A 293 4.96 9.31 -4.79
CA GLY A 293 5.00 9.65 -3.37
C GLY A 293 4.70 8.46 -2.46
N ARG A 294 5.13 8.59 -1.20
CA ARG A 294 4.93 7.58 -0.16
C ARG A 294 3.82 8.00 0.79
N LEU A 295 2.71 7.27 0.81
CA LEU A 295 1.45 7.63 1.49
C LEU A 295 0.81 6.39 2.15
N ALA A 296 -0.41 6.55 2.67
CA ALA A 296 -1.35 5.45 2.83
C ALA A 296 -2.27 5.51 1.62
N HIS A 297 -1.83 4.93 0.48
CA HIS A 297 -2.56 5.08 -0.77
C HIS A 297 -3.83 4.23 -0.72
N GLU A 298 -4.99 4.85 -0.95
CA GLU A 298 -6.21 4.08 -1.17
C GLU A 298 -6.23 3.50 -2.58
N ALA A 299 -6.19 4.38 -3.58
CA ALA A 299 -6.35 4.05 -4.99
C ALA A 299 -5.52 5.03 -5.83
N ALA A 300 -5.22 4.64 -7.07
CA ALA A 300 -4.48 5.47 -8.02
C ALA A 300 -5.22 5.47 -9.37
N VAL A 301 -6.04 6.50 -9.60
CA VAL A 301 -6.91 6.56 -10.78
C VAL A 301 -6.37 7.53 -11.83
N HIS A 302 -6.28 7.09 -13.09
CA HIS A 302 -5.78 7.94 -14.15
C HIS A 302 -6.82 8.99 -14.58
N GLY A 303 -6.34 10.18 -14.95
CA GLY A 303 -7.16 11.22 -15.55
C GLY A 303 -7.64 10.89 -16.96
N LYS A 304 -8.48 11.76 -17.52
CA LYS A 304 -8.90 11.67 -18.91
C LYS A 304 -7.68 11.78 -19.84
N LEU A 305 -7.50 10.78 -20.70
CA LEU A 305 -6.38 10.74 -21.63
C LEU A 305 -6.66 11.60 -22.85
N VAL A 306 -5.70 12.44 -23.21
CA VAL A 306 -5.72 13.24 -24.43
C VAL A 306 -4.37 13.07 -25.11
N ALA A 307 -4.37 12.64 -26.38
CA ALA A 307 -3.12 12.46 -27.13
C ALA A 307 -2.32 13.76 -27.14
N GLY A 308 -1.01 13.67 -26.88
CA GLY A 308 -0.14 14.84 -26.78
C GLY A 308 -0.22 15.63 -25.48
N GLN A 309 -1.02 15.21 -24.49
CA GLN A 309 -1.05 15.81 -23.14
C GLN A 309 -0.42 14.87 -22.10
N PRO A 310 0.14 15.38 -20.99
CA PRO A 310 0.61 14.54 -19.89
C PRO A 310 -0.46 13.56 -19.36
N VAL A 311 -0.03 12.37 -18.96
CA VAL A 311 -0.86 11.42 -18.21
C VAL A 311 -0.88 11.88 -16.75
N THR A 312 -2.06 11.89 -16.14
CA THR A 312 -2.22 12.23 -14.72
C THR A 312 -2.78 11.08 -13.92
N PHE A 313 -2.39 10.96 -12.66
CA PHE A 313 -3.03 10.05 -11.69
C PHE A 313 -3.44 10.83 -10.45
N TYR A 314 -4.61 10.53 -9.91
CA TYR A 314 -5.13 11.10 -8.67
C TYR A 314 -5.10 10.03 -7.58
N MET A 315 -4.64 10.42 -6.38
CA MET A 315 -4.39 9.49 -5.26
C MET A 315 -4.92 10.08 -3.96
N GLY A 316 -5.71 9.30 -3.23
CA GLY A 316 -6.12 9.60 -1.86
C GLY A 316 -5.07 9.08 -0.89
N CYS A 317 -4.77 9.84 0.15
CA CYS A 317 -4.03 9.34 1.29
C CYS A 317 -5.02 9.06 2.43
N ASP A 318 -5.42 7.82 2.65
CA ASP A 318 -6.39 7.50 3.67
C ASP A 318 -5.76 7.53 5.07
N SER A 319 -5.68 8.72 5.63
CA SER A 319 -5.70 8.89 7.07
C SER A 319 -6.38 10.21 7.41
N ARG A 320 -6.86 10.32 8.65
CA ARG A 320 -7.53 11.54 9.11
C ARG A 320 -6.61 12.75 8.97
N ASN A 321 -7.11 13.82 8.37
CA ASN A 321 -6.36 15.06 8.12
C ASN A 321 -5.16 14.91 7.17
N GLU A 322 -5.13 13.87 6.34
CA GLU A 322 -4.20 13.80 5.19
C GLU A 322 -4.84 14.42 3.95
N TYR A 323 -4.29 14.13 2.77
CA TYR A 323 -4.44 14.96 1.59
C TYR A 323 -4.80 14.16 0.34
N ILE A 324 -5.29 14.87 -0.68
CA ILE A 324 -5.46 14.35 -2.04
C ILE A 324 -4.27 14.81 -2.89
N TYR A 325 -3.69 13.88 -3.64
CA TYR A 325 -2.50 14.08 -4.46
C TYR A 325 -2.78 13.88 -5.95
N LYS A 326 -1.90 14.45 -6.77
CA LYS A 326 -1.91 14.30 -8.23
C LYS A 326 -0.50 14.10 -8.76
N TRP A 327 -0.28 13.03 -9.51
CA TRP A 327 0.89 12.83 -10.35
C TRP A 327 0.63 13.36 -11.76
N VAL A 328 1.64 13.97 -12.38
CA VAL A 328 1.61 14.42 -13.78
C VAL A 328 2.90 13.95 -14.46
N SER A 329 2.79 13.12 -15.49
CA SER A 329 3.96 12.58 -16.21
C SER A 329 4.72 13.67 -16.97
N ALA A 330 6.04 13.52 -17.09
CA ALA A 330 6.88 14.41 -17.91
C ALA A 330 6.67 14.17 -19.41
N LYS A 331 6.33 12.92 -19.79
CA LYS A 331 5.99 12.56 -21.17
C LYS A 331 4.50 12.75 -21.44
N THR A 332 4.17 13.01 -22.70
CA THR A 332 2.80 13.15 -23.18
C THR A 332 2.24 11.81 -23.66
N TRP A 333 0.94 11.62 -23.49
CA TRP A 333 0.21 10.41 -23.85
C TRP A 333 0.28 10.16 -25.35
N ASP A 334 0.68 8.95 -25.70
CA ASP A 334 0.65 8.42 -27.05
C ASP A 334 -0.32 7.22 -27.08
N PRO A 335 -1.43 7.28 -27.83
CA PRO A 335 -2.35 6.15 -27.96
C PRO A 335 -1.69 4.84 -28.40
N ALA A 336 -0.53 4.89 -29.05
CA ALA A 336 0.24 3.69 -29.42
C ALA A 336 0.76 2.90 -28.20
N ASP A 337 0.87 3.53 -27.04
CA ASP A 337 1.33 2.89 -25.80
C ASP A 337 0.21 2.14 -25.06
N ALA A 338 -1.01 2.09 -25.60
CA ALA A 338 -2.18 1.47 -24.97
C ALA A 338 -2.04 -0.04 -24.65
N THR A 339 -1.00 -0.71 -25.17
CA THR A 339 -0.64 -2.10 -24.86
C THR A 339 0.83 -2.23 -24.45
N GLY A 340 1.46 -1.14 -24.00
CA GLY A 340 2.90 -1.08 -23.71
C GLY A 340 3.31 -1.71 -22.38
N GLY A 341 2.36 -2.14 -21.53
CA GLY A 341 2.65 -2.82 -20.27
C GLY A 341 3.59 -2.01 -19.37
N LEU A 342 4.49 -2.68 -18.66
CA LEU A 342 5.45 -2.03 -17.76
C LEU A 342 6.42 -1.06 -18.47
N ALA A 343 6.66 -1.21 -19.78
CA ALA A 343 7.51 -0.29 -20.53
C ALA A 343 6.83 1.09 -20.71
N ALA A 344 5.52 1.10 -20.99
CA ALA A 344 4.73 2.33 -20.95
C ALA A 344 4.61 2.87 -19.51
N GLY A 345 4.48 1.99 -18.52
CA GLY A 345 4.58 2.38 -17.11
C GLY A 345 5.89 3.10 -16.78
N ASP A 346 7.03 2.58 -17.23
CA ASP A 346 8.34 3.22 -17.08
C ASP A 346 8.40 4.60 -17.78
N LYS A 347 7.75 4.76 -18.95
CA LYS A 347 7.67 6.04 -19.68
C LYS A 347 6.86 7.09 -18.93
N TYR A 348 5.77 6.71 -18.28
CA TYR A 348 4.78 7.65 -17.72
C TYR A 348 4.80 7.82 -16.20
N LEU A 349 5.31 6.83 -15.45
CA LEU A 349 5.27 6.81 -13.98
C LEU A 349 6.63 7.00 -13.31
N ASN A 350 7.74 7.03 -14.07
CA ASN A 350 9.06 7.31 -13.50
C ASN A 350 9.40 8.80 -13.48
N GLU A 351 9.06 9.54 -14.55
CA GLU A 351 9.43 10.95 -14.70
C GLU A 351 8.17 11.83 -14.71
N GLY A 352 8.17 12.88 -13.90
CA GLY A 352 7.00 13.74 -13.75
C GLY A 352 7.06 14.61 -12.50
N LYS A 353 5.90 15.12 -12.11
CA LYS A 353 5.73 16.04 -10.99
C LYS A 353 4.61 15.57 -10.08
N LEU A 354 4.85 15.65 -8.78
CA LEU A 354 3.89 15.34 -7.74
C LEU A 354 3.28 16.62 -7.17
N TYR A 355 1.97 16.63 -7.00
CA TYR A 355 1.20 17.75 -6.48
C TYR A 355 0.28 17.31 -5.35
N VAL A 356 -0.12 18.27 -4.52
CA VAL A 356 -1.13 18.10 -3.48
C VAL A 356 -2.21 19.17 -3.59
N ALA A 357 -3.46 18.82 -3.27
CA ALA A 357 -4.61 19.70 -3.41
C ALA A 357 -4.68 20.79 -2.32
N LYS A 358 -5.12 21.98 -2.72
CA LYS A 358 -5.58 23.06 -1.84
C LYS A 358 -6.97 23.49 -2.29
N PHE A 359 -7.95 23.42 -1.40
CA PHE A 359 -9.33 23.82 -1.65
C PHE A 359 -9.62 25.17 -0.99
N ASN A 360 -10.27 26.06 -1.74
CA ASN A 360 -10.71 27.38 -1.29
C ASN A 360 -12.17 27.34 -0.84
N SER A 361 -12.61 28.37 -0.12
CA SER A 361 -13.99 28.46 0.39
C SER A 361 -15.05 28.75 -0.68
N ASP A 362 -14.63 29.19 -1.87
CA ASP A 362 -15.50 29.55 -3.00
C ASP A 362 -15.78 28.37 -3.95
N GLY A 363 -15.34 27.16 -3.58
CA GLY A 363 -15.47 25.96 -4.41
C GLY A 363 -14.35 25.78 -5.44
N THR A 364 -13.42 26.74 -5.56
CA THR A 364 -12.22 26.58 -6.39
C THR A 364 -11.10 25.86 -5.63
N GLY A 365 -10.04 25.49 -6.35
CA GLY A 365 -8.85 24.91 -5.75
C GLY A 365 -7.63 25.04 -6.63
N SER A 366 -6.48 24.63 -6.09
CA SER A 366 -5.20 24.61 -6.79
C SER A 366 -4.39 23.37 -6.45
N TRP A 367 -3.44 23.05 -7.32
CA TRP A 367 -2.47 21.97 -7.12
C TRP A 367 -1.13 22.60 -6.75
N ALA A 368 -0.64 22.35 -5.53
CA ALA A 368 0.67 22.81 -5.08
C ALA A 368 1.74 21.76 -5.46
N GLU A 369 2.75 22.16 -6.22
CA GLU A 369 3.86 21.27 -6.60
C GLU A 369 4.74 20.96 -5.38
N LEU A 370 5.00 19.66 -5.17
CA LEU A 370 5.91 19.16 -4.16
C LEU A 370 7.33 19.07 -4.73
N SER A 371 8.01 20.23 -4.75
CA SER A 371 9.36 20.38 -5.27
C SER A 371 10.32 20.93 -4.22
N ILE A 372 11.58 20.47 -4.22
CA ILE A 372 12.64 21.01 -3.36
C ILE A 372 12.95 22.48 -3.68
N THR A 373 12.60 22.95 -4.88
CA THR A 373 12.72 24.36 -5.28
C THR A 373 11.55 25.21 -4.79
N ASN A 374 10.52 24.62 -4.19
CA ASN A 374 9.41 25.36 -3.60
C ASN A 374 9.88 26.01 -2.27
N PRO A 375 9.85 27.35 -2.13
CA PRO A 375 10.35 28.05 -0.94
C PRO A 375 9.68 27.62 0.36
N LEU A 376 8.41 27.19 0.29
CA LEU A 376 7.69 26.69 1.47
C LEU A 376 8.25 25.35 1.96
N ILE A 377 8.73 24.50 1.04
CA ILE A 377 9.35 23.21 1.36
C ILE A 377 10.81 23.41 1.78
N SER A 378 11.60 24.16 1.01
CA SER A 378 13.01 24.40 1.32
C SER A 378 13.21 25.21 2.61
N GLY A 379 12.24 26.08 2.93
CA GLY A 379 12.22 26.89 4.16
C GLY A 379 11.46 26.25 5.33
N TYR A 380 10.99 25.00 5.20
CA TYR A 380 10.15 24.38 6.23
C TYR A 380 10.93 24.10 7.51
N THR A 381 10.57 24.77 8.60
CA THR A 381 11.31 24.70 9.88
C THR A 381 11.01 23.44 10.67
N THR A 382 9.85 22.81 10.46
CA THR A 382 9.52 21.56 11.14
C THR A 382 10.36 20.40 10.63
N PHE A 383 10.60 20.30 9.32
CA PHE A 383 11.43 19.26 8.73
C PHE A 383 12.26 19.79 7.57
N LYS A 384 13.59 19.75 7.71
CA LYS A 384 14.52 20.18 6.67
C LYS A 384 14.66 19.10 5.59
N PHE A 385 14.25 19.41 4.36
CA PHE A 385 14.51 18.59 3.19
C PHE A 385 15.89 18.90 2.59
N ASN A 386 16.66 17.88 2.23
CA ASN A 386 17.98 18.01 1.62
C ASN A 386 17.97 17.77 0.11
N SER A 387 16.93 17.12 -0.43
CA SER A 387 16.84 16.75 -1.84
C SER A 387 15.39 16.50 -2.26
N GLN A 388 15.16 16.44 -3.57
CA GLN A 388 13.86 16.04 -4.13
C GLN A 388 13.53 14.58 -3.82
N ALA A 389 14.53 13.68 -3.78
CA ALA A 389 14.38 12.31 -3.31
C ALA A 389 13.69 12.20 -1.94
N GLU A 390 14.04 13.05 -0.97
CA GLU A 390 13.40 13.07 0.35
C GLU A 390 11.93 13.51 0.28
N ILE A 391 11.52 14.32 -0.69
CA ILE A 391 10.12 14.71 -0.87
C ILE A 391 9.27 13.52 -1.37
N PHE A 392 9.82 12.66 -2.22
CA PHE A 392 9.13 11.45 -2.67
C PHE A 392 8.96 10.41 -1.54
N VAL A 393 9.91 10.32 -0.60
CA VAL A 393 9.83 9.38 0.53
C VAL A 393 9.10 9.97 1.74
N PHE A 394 9.21 11.28 1.97
CA PHE A 394 8.59 12.01 3.08
C PHE A 394 7.48 12.95 2.60
N THR A 395 6.71 12.50 1.61
CA THR A 395 5.64 13.23 0.92
C THR A 395 4.65 13.93 1.85
N ARG A 396 4.20 13.27 2.92
CA ARG A 396 3.28 13.87 3.91
C ARG A 396 3.85 15.15 4.55
N LEU A 397 5.15 15.17 4.87
CA LEU A 397 5.83 16.35 5.44
C LEU A 397 5.95 17.48 4.41
N ALA A 398 6.15 17.14 3.13
CA ALA A 398 6.23 18.15 2.07
C ALA A 398 4.84 18.77 1.79
N ALA A 399 3.78 17.97 1.89
CA ALA A 399 2.41 18.45 1.81
C ALA A 399 2.04 19.37 2.99
N ASP A 400 2.50 19.06 4.20
CA ASP A 400 2.37 19.95 5.36
C ASP A 400 3.03 21.31 5.10
N ALA A 401 4.25 21.30 4.54
CA ALA A 401 5.04 22.49 4.28
C ALA A 401 4.35 23.47 3.31
N VAL A 402 3.66 22.97 2.28
CA VAL A 402 2.91 23.82 1.33
C VAL A 402 1.51 24.19 1.82
N GLY A 403 1.13 23.74 3.02
CA GLY A 403 -0.17 23.99 3.63
C GLY A 403 -1.31 23.38 2.81
N ALA A 404 -1.16 22.11 2.43
CA ALA A 404 -2.23 21.33 1.80
C ALA A 404 -3.52 21.32 2.64
N THR A 405 -4.68 21.20 1.99
CA THR A 405 -5.96 21.16 2.71
C THR A 405 -6.14 19.79 3.36
N LYS A 406 -6.16 19.75 4.70
CA LYS A 406 -6.45 18.53 5.47
C LYS A 406 -7.86 18.03 5.18
N MET A 407 -7.99 16.75 4.83
CA MET A 407 -9.23 16.12 4.37
C MET A 407 -9.78 15.08 5.35
N ASP A 408 -11.08 14.82 5.24
CA ASP A 408 -11.80 13.75 5.94
C ASP A 408 -11.56 12.39 5.30
N ARG A 409 -10.36 11.82 5.52
CA ARG A 409 -9.95 10.48 5.06
C ARG A 409 -10.27 10.23 3.57
N PRO A 410 -9.44 10.76 2.66
CA PRO A 410 -9.56 10.47 1.23
C PRO A 410 -9.34 8.99 0.93
N GLU A 411 -10.43 8.30 0.63
CA GLU A 411 -10.44 6.90 0.19
C GLU A 411 -10.50 6.84 -1.35
N TRP A 412 -11.41 6.07 -1.93
CA TRP A 412 -11.47 5.78 -3.36
C TRP A 412 -11.63 7.03 -4.21
N GLY A 413 -10.81 7.09 -5.26
CA GLY A 413 -10.95 8.07 -6.34
C GLY A 413 -11.63 7.46 -7.56
N ALA A 414 -12.31 8.27 -8.35
CA ALA A 414 -12.78 7.90 -9.69
C ALA A 414 -12.73 9.09 -10.64
N VAL A 415 -12.55 8.81 -11.94
CA VAL A 415 -12.57 9.84 -12.99
C VAL A 415 -13.69 9.53 -13.96
N ASN A 416 -14.57 10.50 -14.20
CA ASN A 416 -15.60 10.38 -15.22
C ASN A 416 -14.93 10.40 -16.61
N PRO A 417 -15.01 9.31 -17.39
CA PRO A 417 -14.31 9.23 -18.67
C PRO A 417 -14.86 10.19 -19.73
N ALA A 418 -16.11 10.63 -19.60
CA ALA A 418 -16.76 11.51 -20.58
C ALA A 418 -16.21 12.95 -20.50
N ASN A 419 -16.08 13.50 -19.29
CA ASN A 419 -15.75 14.92 -19.08
C ASN A 419 -14.45 15.15 -18.28
N GLY A 420 -13.92 14.15 -17.59
CA GLY A 420 -12.69 14.25 -16.79
C GLY A 420 -12.89 14.79 -15.37
N GLU A 421 -14.14 14.89 -14.88
CA GLU A 421 -14.41 15.19 -13.48
C GLU A 421 -13.81 14.11 -12.56
N VAL A 422 -13.27 14.53 -11.42
CA VAL A 422 -12.60 13.67 -10.45
C VAL A 422 -13.42 13.65 -9.18
N TYR A 423 -13.70 12.46 -8.66
CA TYR A 423 -14.46 12.22 -7.44
C TYR A 423 -13.57 11.52 -6.42
N PHE A 424 -13.75 11.85 -5.14
CA PHE A 424 -13.13 11.16 -4.01
C PHE A 424 -14.18 10.92 -2.93
N SER A 425 -14.19 9.73 -2.33
CA SER A 425 -14.87 9.54 -1.05
C SER A 425 -14.06 10.17 0.08
N LEU A 426 -14.77 10.83 0.98
CA LEU A 426 -14.23 11.40 2.22
C LEU A 426 -14.94 10.71 3.38
N THR A 427 -14.37 9.60 3.85
CA THR A 427 -15.15 8.55 4.52
C THR A 427 -15.64 8.93 5.91
N ASN A 428 -14.84 9.68 6.67
CA ASN A 428 -15.10 10.16 8.03
C ASN A 428 -13.86 10.85 8.62
N ASN A 429 -14.04 11.47 9.78
CA ASN A 429 -12.93 11.91 10.61
C ASN A 429 -13.20 11.57 12.09
N SER A 430 -12.64 12.32 13.04
CA SER A 430 -12.92 12.18 14.46
C SER A 430 -13.50 13.46 15.03
N ALA A 431 -14.25 13.33 16.13
CA ALA A 431 -14.76 14.47 16.88
C ALA A 431 -13.65 15.42 17.36
N ALA A 432 -12.46 14.89 17.64
CA ALA A 432 -11.29 15.70 18.02
C ALA A 432 -10.77 16.57 16.86
N ASN A 433 -10.91 16.11 15.61
CA ASN A 433 -10.42 16.79 14.42
C ASN A 433 -11.45 17.67 13.71
N ARG A 434 -12.74 17.45 13.99
CA ARG A 434 -13.88 18.14 13.36
C ARG A 434 -14.78 18.72 14.43
N THR A 435 -14.36 19.89 14.90
CA THR A 435 -15.07 20.80 15.82
C THR A 435 -15.65 21.98 15.03
N PRO A 436 -16.61 22.74 15.59
CA PRO A 436 -17.11 23.97 14.96
C PRO A 436 -16.02 24.97 14.53
N THR A 437 -14.83 24.92 15.15
CA THR A 437 -13.70 25.81 14.88
C THR A 437 -12.69 25.26 13.87
N THR A 438 -12.82 24.00 13.45
CA THR A 438 -11.85 23.32 12.56
C THR A 438 -12.46 22.84 11.23
N VAL A 439 -13.78 23.00 11.04
CA VAL A 439 -14.44 22.79 9.75
C VAL A 439 -14.01 23.81 8.70
N ASN A 440 -14.15 23.44 7.43
CA ASN A 440 -13.91 24.33 6.28
C ASN A 440 -14.82 23.92 5.11
N ALA A 441 -14.83 24.66 4.01
CA ALA A 441 -15.73 24.37 2.89
C ALA A 441 -15.56 22.96 2.29
N ALA A 442 -14.34 22.41 2.31
CA ALA A 442 -14.07 21.06 1.82
C ALA A 442 -14.40 19.96 2.86
N ASN A 443 -14.56 20.33 4.14
CA ASN A 443 -14.86 19.44 5.26
C ASN A 443 -15.85 20.15 6.21
N PRO A 444 -17.13 20.30 5.81
CA PRO A 444 -17.99 21.36 6.35
C PRO A 444 -18.72 21.02 7.64
N ARG A 445 -18.59 19.78 8.14
CA ARG A 445 -19.44 19.25 9.23
C ARG A 445 -18.60 18.89 10.45
N SER A 446 -19.13 19.20 11.64
CA SER A 446 -18.52 18.88 12.94
C SER A 446 -19.33 17.81 13.66
N TYR A 447 -18.67 17.01 14.51
CA TYR A 447 -19.37 15.99 15.32
C TYR A 447 -20.10 16.59 16.53
N ALA A 448 -19.83 17.86 16.83
CA ALA A 448 -20.50 18.63 17.88
C ALA A 448 -20.99 19.96 17.33
N ASP A 449 -22.16 20.40 17.78
CA ASP A 449 -22.72 21.72 17.52
C ASP A 449 -22.04 22.79 18.39
N PRO A 450 -22.15 24.09 18.06
CA PRO A 450 -21.65 25.18 18.90
C PRO A 450 -22.23 25.20 20.33
N ASP A 451 -23.37 24.55 20.55
CA ASP A 451 -24.00 24.39 21.86
C ASP A 451 -23.45 23.19 22.67
N GLY A 452 -22.48 22.46 22.11
CA GLY A 452 -21.82 21.31 22.72
C GLY A 452 -22.58 19.99 22.60
N ARG A 453 -23.73 19.95 21.90
CA ARG A 453 -24.45 18.70 21.65
C ARG A 453 -23.72 17.87 20.60
N MET A 454 -23.61 16.57 20.87
CA MET A 454 -22.96 15.63 19.96
C MET A 454 -24.00 14.87 19.16
N GLY A 455 -23.84 14.85 17.83
CA GLY A 455 -24.59 13.98 16.94
C GLY A 455 -24.08 12.54 16.97
N SER A 456 -24.90 11.59 16.51
CA SER A 456 -24.46 10.21 16.23
C SER A 456 -24.25 10.02 14.73
N GLY A 457 -23.22 9.27 14.32
CA GLY A 457 -22.88 9.02 12.92
C GLY A 457 -21.75 9.91 12.38
N ASN A 458 -21.44 9.77 11.09
CA ASN A 458 -20.51 10.64 10.39
C ASN A 458 -21.24 11.97 10.07
N PRO A 459 -20.80 13.11 10.65
CA PRO A 459 -21.50 14.37 10.55
C PRO A 459 -21.55 14.83 9.13
#